data_AF-A0AAW4PW84-F1
#
_entry.id   AF-A0AAW4PW84-F1
#
_cell.length_a   1.000
_cell.length_b   1.000
_cell.length_c   1.000
_cell.angle_alpha   90.00
_cell.angle_beta   90.00
_cell.angle_gamma   90.00
#
_symmetry.space_group_name_H-M   'P 1'
#
loop_
_entity.id
_entity.type
_entity.pdbx_description
1 polymer ?
#
loop_
_entity_poly.entity_id
_entity_poly.type
_entity_poly.pdbx_seq_one_letter_code
_entity_poly.pdbx_strand_id
1 'polypeptide(L)'
;MQSSPARPASRRQITTTAGRLALAALLLLATVTAATGVASPTLSADGDRPTIHAVYPDPVAGGDRGEFVVLDVPGITDLGAYALTDGHTTAPLPNRTVQGRVYLTAHPDRVRNLTGEFVYGLDSPVALANGGDTLRLLRNGTVVDRIRYRDADEGAVGVVRGATIRWRPLGATDRPVVSGRADDVRAFTLPDAPKAPLAPLRDADDRLYLAGYTLSSARVADALVAAHRRGADVRVLLEGSPVGGRTRAEAQTLDRLAAAGVNVRLVAGPHARYAYHHAKYAVTGDAAVVLTENWKPAGTGGNSSRGWGVTTTQPRVVDGLAATFRADAGWRDAVPWAEYRRGRQFERGEPADETYPSRFDAASVAVERTDLLVTPDNAQRELVAELDAADESVAVVQPTVGGWDEPLLRALRRAADRGVEVRLLLSSTWYVREENQRTVARFESWAERTGAPLSARLADPGGRFAKVHAKGAVLDGKRVVLGSLNWNEQAATTNREVVLVLHGPEAAEYFGRVFEADWSGGRPAVPLGLVGATLGVLVVGALAARRVQFTR
;
A
#
# COMPACT_ATOMS: atom_id res chain seq x y z
N MET A 1 39.49 -33.15 -29.44
CA MET A 1 39.10 -33.15 -28.01
C MET A 1 37.59 -33.06 -27.98
N GLN A 2 36.93 -34.22 -27.86
CA GLN A 2 36.22 -34.69 -26.65
C GLN A 2 34.95 -33.85 -26.39
N SER A 3 33.73 -34.37 -26.22
CA SER A 3 33.19 -35.74 -26.13
C SER A 3 31.66 -35.59 -25.94
N SER A 4 30.83 -36.13 -26.83
CA SER A 4 29.92 -37.28 -26.56
C SER A 4 28.54 -36.92 -25.89
N PRO A 5 27.51 -37.80 -25.86
CA PRO A 5 26.49 -37.90 -26.91
C PRO A 5 25.02 -38.12 -26.41
N ALA A 6 24.10 -38.22 -27.39
CA ALA A 6 22.93 -39.12 -27.56
C ALA A 6 21.93 -39.52 -26.42
N ARG A 7 20.63 -39.47 -26.80
CA ARG A 7 19.38 -40.09 -26.24
C ARG A 7 19.46 -41.66 -26.13
N PRO A 8 18.46 -42.49 -25.67
CA PRO A 8 16.99 -42.28 -25.53
C PRO A 8 16.15 -43.11 -24.49
N ALA A 9 14.85 -42.75 -24.39
CA ALA A 9 13.59 -43.57 -24.37
C ALA A 9 13.19 -44.63 -23.31
N SER A 10 11.84 -44.67 -23.18
CA SER A 10 10.92 -45.75 -22.74
C SER A 10 10.53 -45.74 -21.26
N ARG A 11 9.28 -46.00 -20.83
CA ARG A 11 8.18 -46.76 -21.43
C ARG A 11 6.84 -46.35 -20.76
N ARG A 12 5.76 -46.30 -21.54
CA ARG A 12 4.36 -46.27 -21.05
C ARG A 12 4.00 -47.62 -20.46
N GLN A 13 3.10 -47.65 -19.46
CA GLN A 13 1.98 -48.59 -19.46
C GLN A 13 0.80 -48.08 -18.61
N ILE A 14 -0.38 -48.33 -19.17
CA ILE A 14 -1.74 -47.99 -18.74
C ILE A 14 -2.38 -49.25 -18.15
N THR A 15 -3.26 -49.13 -17.15
CA THR A 15 -4.49 -49.93 -16.91
C THR A 15 -5.10 -49.49 -15.55
N THR A 16 -6.21 -48.73 -15.47
CA THR A 16 -7.66 -49.09 -15.48
C THR A 16 -8.12 -50.14 -14.48
N THR A 17 -8.93 -49.74 -13.49
CA THR A 17 -10.26 -50.28 -13.02
C THR A 17 -10.54 -49.80 -11.58
N ALA A 18 -11.54 -48.97 -11.30
CA ALA A 18 -12.98 -49.21 -11.17
C ALA A 18 -13.43 -49.93 -9.87
N GLY A 19 -14.11 -49.20 -8.97
CA GLY A 19 -15.39 -49.64 -8.41
C GLY A 19 -15.48 -50.20 -6.97
N ARG A 20 -16.11 -49.38 -6.10
CA ARG A 20 -17.22 -49.69 -5.16
C ARG A 20 -17.00 -50.47 -3.83
N LEU A 21 -17.38 -49.76 -2.75
CA LEU A 21 -18.31 -50.12 -1.64
C LEU A 21 -18.19 -51.48 -0.93
N ALA A 22 -17.98 -51.48 0.39
CA ALA A 22 -19.03 -51.68 1.41
C ALA A 22 -18.49 -52.13 2.79
N LEU A 23 -19.13 -51.55 3.81
CA LEU A 23 -19.28 -51.91 5.23
C LEU A 23 -19.15 -53.42 5.60
N ALA A 24 -18.53 -53.70 6.75
CA ALA A 24 -19.09 -54.61 7.78
C ALA A 24 -18.33 -54.48 9.12
N ALA A 25 -19.10 -54.29 10.18
CA ALA A 25 -18.68 -54.25 11.57
C ALA A 25 -18.66 -55.66 12.19
N LEU A 26 -17.81 -55.89 13.20
CA LEU A 26 -18.15 -56.80 14.30
C LEU A 26 -17.34 -56.50 15.56
N LEU A 27 -18.09 -56.41 16.66
CA LEU A 27 -17.67 -56.11 18.03
C LEU A 27 -16.90 -57.27 18.66
N LEU A 28 -15.99 -56.95 19.59
CA LEU A 28 -15.82 -57.71 20.82
C LEU A 28 -15.48 -56.77 21.98
N LEU A 29 -16.43 -56.69 22.93
CA LEU A 29 -16.29 -56.07 24.24
C LEU A 29 -15.36 -56.90 25.12
N ALA A 30 -14.44 -56.24 25.83
CA ALA A 30 -14.12 -56.60 27.20
C ALA A 30 -13.64 -55.34 27.95
N THR A 31 -14.35 -55.05 29.03
CA THR A 31 -14.31 -53.88 29.90
C THR A 31 -13.13 -53.91 30.87
N VAL A 32 -12.39 -52.80 31.00
CA VAL A 32 -11.83 -52.36 32.29
C VAL A 32 -12.01 -50.85 32.40
N THR A 33 -12.80 -50.45 33.40
CA THR A 33 -13.03 -49.09 33.88
C THR A 33 -11.77 -48.49 34.48
N ALA A 34 -11.34 -47.33 33.98
CA ALA A 34 -10.58 -46.37 34.76
C ALA A 34 -11.07 -44.97 34.40
N ALA A 35 -11.53 -44.25 35.42
CA ALA A 35 -12.09 -42.92 35.33
C ALA A 35 -11.08 -41.92 34.73
N THR A 36 -11.47 -41.23 33.68
CA THR A 36 -10.92 -39.93 33.32
C THR A 36 -12.08 -38.97 33.17
N GLY A 37 -12.26 -38.13 34.19
CA GLY A 37 -13.11 -36.95 34.06
C GLY A 37 -12.61 -36.17 32.86
N VAL A 38 -13.51 -35.94 31.91
CA VAL A 38 -13.33 -34.94 30.87
C VAL A 38 -13.33 -33.60 31.60
N ALA A 39 -12.14 -33.16 32.02
CA ALA A 39 -11.94 -31.76 32.31
C ALA A 39 -12.11 -31.04 30.97
N SER A 40 -13.27 -30.40 30.81
CA SER A 40 -13.37 -29.24 29.93
C SER A 40 -12.12 -28.39 30.16
N PRO A 41 -11.45 -27.88 29.12
CA PRO A 41 -10.42 -26.88 29.34
C PRO A 41 -11.14 -25.66 29.94
N THR A 42 -11.17 -25.60 31.26
CA THR A 42 -11.25 -24.34 31.96
C THR A 42 -10.12 -23.51 31.39
N LEU A 43 -10.47 -22.48 30.62
CA LEU A 43 -9.61 -21.36 30.27
C LEU A 43 -8.96 -20.89 31.57
N SER A 44 -7.76 -21.38 31.85
CA SER A 44 -6.94 -20.89 32.94
C SER A 44 -6.58 -19.44 32.63
N ALA A 45 -6.52 -18.63 33.68
CA ALA A 45 -6.18 -17.22 33.70
C ALA A 45 -4.73 -16.93 33.21
N ASP A 46 -4.41 -17.29 31.97
CA ASP A 46 -3.06 -17.26 31.39
C ASP A 46 -2.72 -15.91 30.72
N GLY A 47 -3.62 -14.93 30.81
CA GLY A 47 -3.49 -13.61 30.18
C GLY A 47 -2.78 -12.54 31.01
N ASP A 48 -2.33 -12.86 32.23
CA ASP A 48 -1.85 -11.86 33.20
C ASP A 48 -0.34 -11.98 33.51
N ARG A 49 0.38 -12.83 32.77
CA ARG A 49 1.83 -13.05 32.94
C ARG A 49 2.66 -12.36 31.85
N PRO A 50 3.90 -11.93 32.14
CA PRO A 50 4.82 -11.44 31.12
C PRO A 50 5.04 -12.45 29.99
N THR A 51 5.12 -11.95 28.75
CA THR A 51 5.44 -12.73 27.54
C THR A 51 6.50 -12.02 26.70
N ILE A 52 7.19 -12.76 25.83
CA ILE A 52 8.15 -12.23 24.87
C ILE A 52 7.36 -11.64 23.70
N HIS A 53 7.43 -10.33 23.56
CA HIS A 53 6.71 -9.58 22.54
C HIS A 53 7.51 -9.42 21.24
N ALA A 54 8.82 -9.17 21.35
CA ALA A 54 9.66 -8.97 20.17
C ALA A 54 11.14 -9.27 20.44
N VAL A 55 11.90 -9.50 19.38
CA VAL A 55 13.36 -9.65 19.38
C VAL A 55 14.00 -8.80 18.30
N TYR A 56 15.19 -8.29 18.58
CA TYR A 56 16.02 -7.57 17.62
C TYR A 56 17.46 -8.13 17.65
N PRO A 57 17.71 -9.26 16.95
CA PRO A 57 18.98 -9.98 17.02
C PRO A 57 20.11 -9.35 16.21
N ASP A 58 19.80 -8.72 15.08
CA ASP A 58 20.82 -8.26 14.13
C ASP A 58 20.79 -6.73 13.96
N PRO A 59 21.35 -5.94 14.89
CA PRO A 59 21.45 -4.50 14.75
C PRO A 59 22.37 -4.03 13.61
N VAL A 60 21.93 -3.00 12.88
CA VAL A 60 22.78 -2.25 11.91
C VAL A 60 24.13 -1.75 12.51
N ALA A 61 24.22 -1.61 13.84
CA ALA A 61 25.46 -1.21 14.49
C ALA A 61 26.38 -2.42 14.71
N GLY A 62 27.60 -2.36 14.17
CA GLY A 62 28.53 -3.49 14.20
C GLY A 62 28.87 -4.05 15.59
N GLY A 63 28.99 -5.38 15.64
CA GLY A 63 29.20 -6.18 16.85
C GLY A 63 27.91 -6.36 17.67
N ASP A 64 26.76 -6.41 16.98
CA ASP A 64 25.40 -6.60 17.52
C ASP A 64 25.03 -5.62 18.65
N ARG A 65 25.65 -4.44 18.61
CA ARG A 65 25.50 -3.42 19.64
C ARG A 65 24.14 -2.75 19.54
N GLY A 66 23.26 -3.12 20.43
CA GLY A 66 21.88 -2.62 20.47
C GLY A 66 20.85 -3.73 20.29
N GLU A 67 21.25 -5.01 20.34
CA GLU A 67 20.34 -6.13 20.51
C GLU A 67 19.36 -5.88 21.66
N PHE A 68 18.10 -6.26 21.48
CA PHE A 68 17.14 -6.23 22.56
C PHE A 68 16.05 -7.29 22.43
N VAL A 69 15.46 -7.61 23.58
CA VAL A 69 14.22 -8.37 23.70
C VAL A 69 13.17 -7.47 24.32
N VAL A 70 11.96 -7.51 23.80
CA VAL A 70 10.82 -6.77 24.35
C VAL A 70 9.91 -7.77 25.06
N LEU A 71 9.56 -7.47 26.31
CA LEU A 71 8.50 -8.17 27.02
C LEU A 71 7.20 -7.36 26.97
N ASP A 72 6.07 -8.05 26.87
CA ASP A 72 4.75 -7.51 27.16
C ASP A 72 4.33 -7.93 28.57
N VAL A 73 4.12 -6.95 29.45
CA VAL A 73 3.83 -7.14 30.88
C VAL A 73 2.43 -6.61 31.17
N PRO A 74 1.37 -7.45 31.10
CA PRO A 74 -0.02 -6.99 31.12
C PRO A 74 -0.43 -6.35 32.46
N GLY A 75 0.05 -6.90 33.58
CA GLY A 75 -0.19 -6.42 34.94
C GLY A 75 1.08 -5.98 35.65
N ILE A 76 0.94 -5.22 36.73
CA ILE A 76 2.06 -4.78 37.58
C ILE A 76 2.82 -6.01 38.09
N THR A 77 4.06 -6.19 37.62
CA THR A 77 4.85 -7.41 37.86
C THR A 77 6.24 -7.08 38.36
N ASP A 78 6.71 -7.79 39.39
CA ASP A 78 8.11 -7.79 39.81
C ASP A 78 8.94 -8.70 38.90
N LEU A 79 9.83 -8.09 38.12
CA LEU A 79 10.73 -8.80 37.21
C LEU A 79 11.87 -9.53 37.94
N GLY A 80 12.13 -9.28 39.23
CA GLY A 80 13.18 -9.96 39.98
C GLY A 80 12.99 -11.48 40.09
N ALA A 81 11.77 -11.98 39.89
CA ALA A 81 11.45 -13.41 39.83
C ALA A 81 11.67 -14.04 38.44
N TYR A 82 12.10 -13.27 37.44
CA TYR A 82 12.17 -13.68 36.04
C TYR A 82 13.61 -13.73 35.51
N ALA A 83 13.84 -14.58 34.51
CA ALA A 83 15.09 -14.65 33.77
C ALA A 83 14.85 -14.98 32.29
N LEU A 84 15.76 -14.56 31.41
CA LEU A 84 15.74 -14.89 29.99
C LEU A 84 16.87 -15.87 29.66
N THR A 85 16.64 -16.88 28.83
CA THR A 85 17.70 -17.80 28.37
C THR A 85 17.52 -18.22 26.91
N ASP A 86 18.65 -18.38 26.21
CA ASP A 86 18.79 -19.04 24.89
C ASP A 86 19.11 -20.56 25.03
N GLY A 87 19.34 -21.03 26.26
CA GLY A 87 19.83 -22.38 26.56
C GLY A 87 21.34 -22.49 26.77
N HIS A 88 22.10 -21.43 26.52
CA HIS A 88 23.54 -21.32 26.79
C HIS A 88 23.83 -20.35 27.94
N THR A 89 23.17 -19.20 27.93
CA THR A 89 23.25 -18.13 28.92
C THR A 89 21.89 -17.96 29.58
N THR A 90 21.86 -17.69 30.89
CA THR A 90 20.63 -17.30 31.60
C THR A 90 20.84 -15.94 32.25
N ALA A 91 20.12 -14.94 31.75
CA ALA A 91 20.15 -13.56 32.20
C ALA A 91 19.03 -13.32 33.24
N PRO A 92 19.33 -13.10 34.54
CA PRO A 92 18.32 -12.64 35.48
C PRO A 92 17.80 -11.27 35.05
N LEU A 93 16.49 -11.05 35.18
CA LEU A 93 15.89 -9.74 34.88
C LEU A 93 16.09 -8.77 36.05
N PRO A 94 16.06 -7.45 35.81
CA PRO A 94 16.24 -6.44 36.86
C PRO A 94 15.17 -6.55 37.95
N ASN A 95 15.56 -6.40 39.21
CA ASN A 95 14.62 -6.34 40.33
C ASN A 95 13.84 -5.01 40.32
N ARG A 96 12.78 -4.96 39.51
CA ARG A 96 11.93 -3.80 39.25
C ARG A 96 10.48 -4.24 39.07
N THR A 97 9.58 -3.47 39.64
CA THR A 97 8.15 -3.58 39.39
C THR A 97 7.76 -2.75 38.19
N VAL A 98 7.17 -3.38 37.16
CA VAL A 98 6.88 -2.75 35.86
C VAL A 98 5.51 -3.18 35.33
N GLN A 99 5.00 -2.42 34.35
CA GLN A 99 3.83 -2.75 33.56
C GLN A 99 4.03 -2.21 32.14
N GLY A 100 3.43 -2.85 31.14
CA GLY A 100 3.50 -2.46 29.74
C GLY A 100 4.68 -3.10 28.99
N ARG A 101 5.17 -2.42 27.95
CA ARG A 101 6.28 -2.91 27.16
C ARG A 101 7.62 -2.59 27.80
N VAL A 102 8.48 -3.59 27.92
CA VAL A 102 9.78 -3.46 28.57
C VAL A 102 10.88 -3.96 27.64
N TYR A 103 11.86 -3.11 27.35
CA TYR A 103 13.02 -3.44 26.53
C TYR A 103 14.17 -3.88 27.41
N LEU A 104 14.74 -5.04 27.10
CA LEU A 104 15.86 -5.65 27.80
C LEU A 104 17.05 -5.72 26.84
N THR A 105 18.21 -5.18 27.23
CA THR A 105 19.37 -5.07 26.35
C THR A 105 20.68 -5.01 27.12
N ALA A 106 21.78 -5.42 26.50
CA ALA A 106 23.14 -5.16 26.98
C ALA A 106 23.54 -3.67 26.89
N HIS A 107 22.89 -2.91 26.01
CA HIS A 107 23.30 -1.55 25.65
C HIS A 107 22.15 -0.54 25.72
N PRO A 108 21.63 -0.21 26.92
CA PRO A 108 20.49 0.70 27.08
C PRO A 108 20.62 2.03 26.35
N ASP A 109 21.82 2.63 26.35
CA ASP A 109 22.06 3.93 25.71
C ASP A 109 21.86 3.90 24.19
N ARG A 110 21.95 2.72 23.55
CA ARG A 110 21.69 2.52 22.12
C ARG A 110 20.20 2.32 21.81
N VAL A 111 19.42 1.88 22.80
CA VAL A 111 18.01 1.52 22.62
C VAL A 111 17.06 2.62 23.10
N ARG A 112 17.44 3.42 24.11
CA ARG A 112 16.59 4.50 24.66
C ARG A 112 16.10 5.52 23.62
N ASN A 113 16.86 5.77 22.55
CA ASN A 113 16.45 6.69 21.49
C ASN A 113 15.57 6.03 20.41
N LEU A 114 15.37 4.71 20.47
CA LEU A 114 14.56 3.94 19.52
C LEU A 114 13.12 3.73 20.00
N THR A 115 12.84 3.98 21.28
CA THR A 115 11.55 3.71 21.91
C THR A 115 11.23 4.76 22.97
N GLY A 116 9.94 5.04 23.17
CA GLY A 116 9.46 5.84 24.32
C GLY A 116 9.21 4.99 25.57
N GLU A 117 9.35 3.67 25.47
CA GLU A 117 9.10 2.71 26.54
C GLU A 117 10.31 2.55 27.46
N PHE A 118 10.14 1.85 28.59
CA PHE A 118 11.22 1.58 29.53
C PHE A 118 12.27 0.63 28.96
N VAL A 119 13.55 1.02 29.10
CA VAL A 119 14.72 0.23 28.69
C VAL A 119 15.57 -0.10 29.90
N TYR A 120 15.78 -1.39 30.15
CA TYR A 120 16.64 -1.88 31.22
C TYR A 120 17.86 -2.64 30.70
N GLY A 121 18.99 -2.42 31.38
CA GLY A 121 20.23 -3.15 31.15
C GLY A 121 20.15 -4.55 31.72
N LEU A 122 20.76 -5.52 31.01
CA LEU A 122 21.06 -6.84 31.54
C LEU A 122 22.55 -6.93 31.86
N ASP A 123 22.90 -7.30 33.09
CA ASP A 123 24.29 -7.45 33.54
C ASP A 123 24.98 -8.66 32.88
N SER A 124 24.21 -9.68 32.49
CA SER A 124 24.67 -10.87 31.77
C SER A 124 23.69 -11.17 30.63
N PRO A 125 23.72 -10.37 29.55
CA PRO A 125 22.75 -10.43 28.47
C PRO A 125 22.84 -11.76 27.71
N VAL A 126 21.69 -12.23 27.22
CA VAL A 126 21.63 -13.30 26.23
C VAL A 126 22.10 -12.73 24.89
N ALA A 127 23.03 -13.42 24.20
CA ALA A 127 23.49 -13.02 22.87
C ALA A 127 22.55 -13.61 21.82
N LEU A 128 21.91 -12.76 21.02
CA LEU A 128 20.85 -13.20 20.11
C LEU A 128 21.44 -13.65 18.77
N ALA A 129 21.44 -14.95 18.48
CA ALA A 129 22.04 -15.44 17.23
C ALA A 129 21.28 -14.98 15.98
N ASN A 130 21.95 -14.32 15.03
CA ASN A 130 21.35 -13.88 13.75
C ASN A 130 20.80 -15.05 12.92
N GLY A 131 21.47 -16.20 12.93
CA GLY A 131 21.00 -17.42 12.23
C GLY A 131 19.77 -18.09 12.86
N GLY A 132 19.35 -17.65 14.05
CA GLY A 132 18.19 -18.19 14.76
C GLY A 132 18.50 -18.67 16.16
N ASP A 133 17.51 -18.52 17.04
CA ASP A 133 17.62 -18.87 18.46
C ASP A 133 16.28 -19.37 19.04
N THR A 134 16.34 -20.01 20.21
CA THR A 134 15.20 -20.36 21.05
C THR A 134 15.27 -19.64 22.39
N LEU A 135 14.58 -18.50 22.49
CA LEU A 135 14.47 -17.78 23.75
C LEU A 135 13.37 -18.33 24.63
N ARG A 136 13.65 -18.41 25.93
CA ARG A 136 12.71 -18.82 26.98
C ARG A 136 12.69 -17.78 28.09
N LEU A 137 11.49 -17.37 28.47
CA LEU A 137 11.25 -16.59 29.66
C LEU A 137 10.95 -17.55 30.81
N LEU A 138 11.71 -17.42 31.88
CA LEU A 138 11.62 -18.23 33.09
C LEU A 138 11.01 -17.39 34.21
N ARG A 139 10.19 -18.00 35.07
CA ARG A 139 9.78 -17.48 36.37
C ARG A 139 10.16 -18.49 37.43
N ASN A 140 11.01 -18.12 38.39
CA ASN A 140 11.53 -19.02 39.42
C ASN A 140 12.04 -20.36 38.84
N GLY A 141 12.74 -20.30 37.70
CA GLY A 141 13.28 -21.48 37.00
C GLY A 141 12.30 -22.27 36.12
N THR A 142 11.00 -21.93 36.12
CA THR A 142 9.99 -22.58 35.26
C THR A 142 9.76 -21.76 34.00
N VAL A 143 9.75 -22.40 32.82
CA VAL A 143 9.46 -21.72 31.54
C VAL A 143 8.01 -21.26 31.52
N VAL A 144 7.78 -19.96 31.38
CA VAL A 144 6.46 -19.34 31.29
C VAL A 144 6.14 -18.83 29.90
N ASP A 145 7.16 -18.57 29.08
CA ASP A 145 6.99 -18.26 27.67
C ASP A 145 8.21 -18.70 26.85
N ARG A 146 8.01 -18.94 25.56
CA ARG A 146 9.06 -19.42 24.65
C ARG A 146 8.78 -18.97 23.23
N ILE A 147 9.82 -18.50 22.57
CA ILE A 147 9.81 -18.26 21.13
C ILE A 147 10.96 -18.98 20.44
N ARG A 148 10.83 -19.16 19.13
CA ARG A 148 11.92 -19.63 18.27
C ARG A 148 11.89 -18.85 16.97
N TYR A 149 13.03 -18.34 16.55
CA TYR A 149 13.21 -17.72 15.25
C TYR A 149 14.35 -18.37 14.48
N ARG A 150 14.40 -18.07 13.18
CA ARG A 150 15.48 -18.42 12.25
C ARG A 150 15.73 -17.19 11.38
N ASP A 151 16.98 -17.01 10.97
CA ASP A 151 17.40 -16.03 9.98
C ASP A 151 16.81 -14.62 10.24
N ALA A 152 17.41 -13.91 11.19
CA ALA A 152 17.09 -12.51 11.45
C ALA A 152 17.69 -11.61 10.37
N ASP A 153 16.87 -10.75 9.77
CA ASP A 153 17.36 -9.74 8.82
C ASP A 153 18.00 -8.57 9.59
N GLU A 154 19.18 -8.13 9.14
CA GLU A 154 19.86 -6.95 9.71
C GLU A 154 18.93 -5.73 9.73
N GLY A 155 18.79 -5.10 10.89
CA GLY A 155 17.94 -3.96 11.09
C GLY A 155 16.45 -4.27 11.18
N ALA A 156 16.04 -5.54 11.23
CA ALA A 156 14.65 -5.94 11.42
C ALA A 156 14.35 -6.40 12.85
N VAL A 157 13.17 -6.00 13.36
CA VAL A 157 12.60 -6.47 14.61
C VAL A 157 11.59 -7.59 14.32
N GLY A 158 11.73 -8.73 15.00
CA GLY A 158 10.81 -9.84 14.94
C GLY A 158 9.72 -9.67 15.98
N VAL A 159 8.50 -9.34 15.57
CA VAL A 159 7.34 -9.19 16.47
C VAL A 159 6.59 -10.51 16.57
N VAL A 160 6.37 -10.97 17.81
CA VAL A 160 5.71 -12.24 18.12
C VAL A 160 4.20 -12.07 18.02
N ARG A 161 3.55 -12.97 17.27
CA ARG A 161 2.09 -13.08 17.16
C ARG A 161 1.67 -14.55 17.26
N GLY A 162 1.26 -14.94 18.46
CA GLY A 162 1.02 -16.35 18.79
C GLY A 162 2.30 -17.16 18.58
N ALA A 163 2.23 -18.22 17.79
CA ALA A 163 3.39 -19.07 17.48
C ALA A 163 4.27 -18.55 16.32
N THR A 164 3.94 -17.40 15.72
CA THR A 164 4.65 -16.87 14.55
C THR A 164 5.42 -15.60 14.89
N ILE A 165 6.53 -15.38 14.20
CA ILE A 165 7.33 -14.14 14.30
C ILE A 165 7.24 -13.43 12.96
N ARG A 166 6.80 -12.18 12.99
CA ARG A 166 6.74 -11.30 11.83
C ARG A 166 7.89 -10.31 11.90
N TRP A 167 8.84 -10.45 10.98
CA TRP A 167 9.93 -9.50 10.79
C TRP A 167 9.42 -8.22 10.14
N ARG A 168 9.89 -7.09 10.63
CA ARG A 168 9.70 -5.78 10.00
C ARG A 168 10.90 -4.89 10.28
N PRO A 169 11.21 -3.93 9.39
CA PRO A 169 12.28 -2.97 9.65
C PRO A 169 12.08 -2.24 10.98
N LEU A 170 13.17 -2.05 11.73
CA LEU A 170 13.14 -1.29 12.97
C LEU A 170 12.69 0.16 12.68
N GLY A 171 11.70 0.62 13.45
CA GLY A 171 11.07 1.93 13.24
C GLY A 171 10.01 1.97 12.15
N ALA A 172 9.68 0.83 11.52
CA ALA A 172 8.48 0.72 10.71
C ALA A 172 7.24 0.98 11.59
N THR A 173 6.25 1.68 11.03
CA THR A 173 5.03 2.04 11.76
C THR A 173 4.03 0.88 11.79
N ASP A 174 3.01 1.01 12.63
CA ASP A 174 1.87 0.10 12.73
C ASP A 174 0.60 0.93 12.99
N ARG A 175 0.28 1.80 12.04
CA ARG A 175 -0.79 2.77 12.16
C ARG A 175 -2.16 2.10 12.08
N PRO A 176 -3.11 2.50 12.95
CA PRO A 176 -4.51 2.14 12.74
C PRO A 176 -5.06 2.84 11.51
N VAL A 177 -6.22 2.37 11.04
CA VAL A 177 -7.05 3.14 10.11
C VAL A 177 -7.47 4.44 10.81
N VAL A 178 -7.33 5.56 10.11
CA VAL A 178 -7.74 6.88 10.63
C VAL A 178 -8.98 7.34 9.87
N SER A 179 -10.10 7.51 10.57
CA SER A 179 -11.37 7.92 9.95
C SER A 179 -11.71 9.38 10.23
N GLY A 180 -11.87 10.17 9.18
CA GLY A 180 -12.53 11.47 9.16
C GLY A 180 -14.05 11.33 9.19
N ARG A 181 -14.74 12.28 9.85
CA ARG A 181 -16.21 12.33 9.91
C ARG A 181 -16.80 12.89 8.61
N ALA A 182 -18.12 12.86 8.48
CA ALA A 182 -18.80 13.49 7.36
C ALA A 182 -18.38 14.96 7.19
N ASP A 183 -18.03 15.33 5.96
CA ASP A 183 -17.58 16.66 5.57
C ASP A 183 -17.62 16.78 4.04
N ASP A 184 -17.39 17.98 3.53
CA ASP A 184 -17.12 18.20 2.11
C ASP A 184 -15.63 17.96 1.81
N VAL A 185 -15.34 17.27 0.71
CA VAL A 185 -13.99 17.16 0.16
C VAL A 185 -13.96 17.69 -1.26
N ARG A 186 -12.83 18.25 -1.67
CA ARG A 186 -12.65 18.72 -3.05
C ARG A 186 -12.06 17.61 -3.92
N ALA A 187 -12.89 16.98 -4.74
CA ALA A 187 -12.49 15.98 -5.72
C ALA A 187 -12.00 16.63 -7.02
N PHE A 188 -10.97 16.07 -7.64
CA PHE A 188 -10.46 16.54 -8.92
C PHE A 188 -9.74 15.45 -9.72
N THR A 189 -9.64 15.67 -11.04
CA THR A 189 -8.80 14.88 -11.93
C THR A 189 -7.81 15.76 -12.70
N LEU A 190 -6.65 15.19 -12.99
CA LEU A 190 -5.61 15.76 -13.85
C LEU A 190 -5.68 15.02 -15.20
N PRO A 191 -5.42 15.69 -16.34
CA PRO A 191 -4.91 17.05 -16.48
C PRO A 191 -5.94 18.18 -16.33
N ASP A 192 -7.22 17.86 -16.17
CA ASP A 192 -8.35 18.79 -16.29
C ASP A 192 -8.36 19.94 -15.26
N ALA A 193 -7.91 19.67 -14.02
CA ALA A 193 -7.94 20.63 -12.91
C ALA A 193 -6.54 20.87 -12.28
N PRO A 194 -5.56 21.42 -13.03
CA PRO A 194 -4.17 21.52 -12.57
C PRO A 194 -4.00 22.51 -11.40
N LYS A 195 -4.96 23.42 -11.19
CA LYS A 195 -4.94 24.38 -10.07
C LYS A 195 -5.28 23.73 -8.72
N ALA A 196 -6.14 22.70 -8.72
CA ALA A 196 -6.64 22.06 -7.51
C ALA A 196 -5.55 21.55 -6.55
N PRO A 197 -4.50 20.83 -7.00
CA PRO A 197 -3.46 20.35 -6.09
C PRO A 197 -2.57 21.45 -5.48
N LEU A 198 -2.59 22.68 -6.02
CA LEU A 198 -1.79 23.80 -5.51
C LEU A 198 -2.55 24.73 -4.59
N ALA A 199 -3.89 24.71 -4.64
CA ALA A 199 -4.72 25.60 -3.86
C ALA A 199 -4.34 25.56 -2.36
N PRO A 200 -4.34 24.40 -1.67
CA PRO A 200 -3.98 24.37 -0.25
C PRO A 200 -2.53 24.80 0.02
N LEU A 201 -1.60 24.50 -0.89
CA LEU A 201 -0.18 24.82 -0.71
C LEU A 201 0.08 26.34 -0.73
N ARG A 202 -0.71 27.10 -1.48
CA ARG A 202 -0.52 28.55 -1.63
C ARG A 202 -0.88 29.33 -0.37
N ASP A 203 -1.86 28.83 0.37
CA ASP A 203 -2.47 29.49 1.53
C ASP A 203 -1.90 28.95 2.86
N ALA A 204 -0.87 28.09 2.81
CA ALA A 204 -0.26 27.51 4.00
C ALA A 204 0.59 28.54 4.76
N ASP A 205 0.18 28.88 5.99
CA ASP A 205 0.85 29.88 6.82
C ASP A 205 1.51 29.31 8.10
N ASP A 206 1.09 28.14 8.58
CA ASP A 206 1.66 27.50 9.79
C ASP A 206 2.66 26.38 9.45
N ARG A 207 2.19 25.35 8.74
CA ARG A 207 3.01 24.21 8.29
C ARG A 207 2.72 23.87 6.84
N LEU A 208 3.72 23.32 6.15
CA LEU A 208 3.54 22.70 4.84
C LEU A 208 4.49 21.51 4.68
N TYR A 209 3.95 20.31 4.83
CA TYR A 209 4.70 19.06 4.69
C TYR A 209 4.34 18.39 3.38
N LEU A 210 5.32 18.15 2.51
CA LEU A 210 5.13 17.50 1.21
C LEU A 210 5.87 16.17 1.15
N ALA A 211 5.11 15.09 1.01
CA ALA A 211 5.59 13.75 0.74
C ALA A 211 5.42 13.40 -0.74
N GLY A 212 6.45 12.84 -1.37
CA GLY A 212 6.42 12.51 -2.78
C GLY A 212 7.31 11.34 -3.16
N TYR A 213 7.09 10.78 -4.34
CA TYR A 213 8.08 9.93 -5.00
C TYR A 213 9.13 10.77 -5.75
N THR A 214 8.66 11.76 -6.51
CA THR A 214 9.53 12.75 -7.19
C THR A 214 8.92 14.15 -7.15
N LEU A 215 9.77 15.18 -7.21
CA LEU A 215 9.40 16.60 -7.21
C LEU A 215 10.22 17.41 -8.22
N SER A 216 9.63 17.70 -9.37
CA SER A 216 10.24 18.55 -10.42
C SER A 216 9.32 19.69 -10.90
N SER A 217 8.15 19.85 -10.27
CA SER A 217 7.21 20.91 -10.64
C SER A 217 7.67 22.27 -10.09
N ALA A 218 8.09 23.17 -10.97
CA ALA A 218 8.53 24.52 -10.61
C ALA A 218 7.48 25.30 -9.80
N ARG A 219 6.21 25.25 -10.21
CA ARG A 219 5.08 25.89 -9.51
C ARG A 219 4.81 25.33 -8.10
N VAL A 220 5.12 24.04 -7.87
CA VAL A 220 5.02 23.45 -6.52
C VAL A 220 6.20 23.95 -5.68
N ALA A 221 7.41 23.96 -6.26
CA ALA A 221 8.57 24.54 -5.60
C ALA A 221 8.38 26.03 -5.26
N ASP A 222 7.76 26.81 -6.15
CA ASP A 222 7.40 28.21 -5.89
C ASP A 222 6.46 28.34 -4.69
N ALA A 223 5.44 27.49 -4.59
CA ALA A 223 4.51 27.50 -3.46
C ALA A 223 5.20 27.13 -2.14
N LEU A 224 6.07 26.11 -2.14
CA LEU A 224 6.87 25.71 -0.97
C LEU A 224 7.80 26.85 -0.51
N VAL A 225 8.51 27.50 -1.44
CA VAL A 225 9.40 28.63 -1.13
C VAL A 225 8.59 29.84 -0.62
N ALA A 226 7.44 30.13 -1.23
CA ALA A 226 6.58 31.22 -0.78
C ALA A 226 6.05 30.99 0.63
N ALA A 227 5.57 29.78 0.95
CA ALA A 227 5.13 29.41 2.29
C ALA A 227 6.28 29.55 3.32
N HIS A 228 7.47 29.06 2.97
CA HIS A 228 8.64 29.20 3.85
C HIS A 228 9.01 30.67 4.12
N ARG A 229 8.95 31.52 3.09
CA ARG A 229 9.19 32.97 3.23
C ARG A 229 8.15 33.68 4.08
N ARG A 230 6.92 33.16 4.16
CA ARG A 230 5.89 33.66 5.08
C ARG A 230 6.09 33.19 6.53
N GLY A 231 7.00 32.24 6.76
CA GLY A 231 7.33 31.72 8.09
C GLY A 231 6.78 30.34 8.40
N ALA A 232 6.11 29.68 7.46
CA ALA A 232 5.59 28.32 7.67
C ALA A 232 6.72 27.30 7.85
N ASP A 233 6.49 26.28 8.67
CA ASP A 233 7.36 25.09 8.79
C ASP A 233 7.23 24.23 7.53
N VAL A 234 8.11 24.45 6.56
CA VAL A 234 8.10 23.74 5.27
C VAL A 234 9.10 22.60 5.25
N ARG A 235 8.59 21.38 5.02
CA ARG A 235 9.40 20.15 4.96
C ARG A 235 9.01 19.32 3.75
N VAL A 236 10.01 18.74 3.10
CA VAL A 236 9.86 17.89 1.92
C VAL A 236 10.53 16.54 2.17
N LEU A 237 9.79 15.45 1.98
CA LEU A 237 10.29 14.09 2.06
C LEU A 237 10.04 13.35 0.74
N LEU A 238 11.09 12.86 0.08
CA LEU A 238 10.97 12.16 -1.19
C LEU A 238 11.65 10.78 -1.18
N GLU A 239 11.31 9.93 -2.15
CA GLU A 239 12.03 8.68 -2.40
C GLU A 239 13.49 8.95 -2.76
N GLY A 240 14.44 8.21 -2.18
CA GLY A 240 15.87 8.35 -2.45
C GLY A 240 16.30 7.84 -3.82
N SER A 241 15.78 6.70 -4.26
CA SER A 241 16.21 6.00 -5.47
C SER A 241 15.03 5.69 -6.38
N PRO A 242 14.38 6.71 -6.97
CA PRO A 242 13.25 6.48 -7.86
C PRO A 242 13.67 5.65 -9.09
N VAL A 243 12.77 4.82 -9.58
CA VAL A 243 12.95 3.99 -10.78
C VAL A 243 13.27 4.89 -11.96
N GLY A 244 14.31 4.52 -12.71
CA GLY A 244 14.85 5.35 -13.80
C GLY A 244 15.80 6.46 -13.33
N GLY A 245 16.06 6.55 -12.02
CA GLY A 245 16.96 7.53 -11.45
C GLY A 245 16.34 8.92 -11.31
N ARG A 246 17.00 9.77 -10.52
CA ARG A 246 16.59 11.16 -10.33
C ARG A 246 17.10 12.02 -11.47
N THR A 247 16.22 12.87 -11.98
CA THR A 247 16.54 13.74 -13.11
C THR A 247 17.30 15.00 -12.68
N ARG A 248 18.06 15.61 -13.59
CA ARG A 248 18.72 16.91 -13.39
C ARG A 248 17.73 18.03 -13.05
N ALA A 249 16.56 18.03 -13.70
CA ALA A 249 15.51 19.01 -13.45
C ALA A 249 14.96 18.90 -12.02
N GLU A 250 14.75 17.67 -11.54
CA GLU A 250 14.40 17.42 -10.14
C GLU A 250 15.52 17.86 -9.20
N ALA A 251 16.77 17.46 -9.45
CA ALA A 251 17.91 17.87 -8.62
C ALA A 251 18.05 19.40 -8.52
N GLN A 252 17.87 20.13 -9.63
CA GLN A 252 17.84 21.60 -9.64
C GLN A 252 16.67 22.18 -8.82
N THR A 253 15.50 21.53 -8.87
CA THR A 253 14.34 21.89 -8.05
C THR A 253 14.65 21.72 -6.56
N LEU A 254 15.29 20.61 -6.17
CA LEU A 254 15.66 20.34 -4.79
C LEU A 254 16.80 21.26 -4.30
N ASP A 255 17.79 21.55 -5.16
CA ASP A 255 18.83 22.53 -4.88
C ASP A 255 18.24 23.92 -4.61
N ARG A 256 17.25 24.34 -5.40
CA ARG A 256 16.51 25.60 -5.19
C ARG A 256 15.77 25.63 -3.86
N LEU A 257 15.09 24.54 -3.49
CA LEU A 257 14.37 24.44 -2.22
C LEU A 257 15.33 24.51 -1.03
N ALA A 258 16.42 23.73 -1.06
CA ALA A 258 17.42 23.73 -0.02
C ALA A 258 18.12 25.10 0.12
N ALA A 259 18.44 25.77 -1.00
CA ALA A 259 19.00 27.11 -1.01
C ALA A 259 18.03 28.17 -0.44
N ALA A 260 16.72 27.93 -0.52
CA ALA A 260 15.71 28.80 0.08
C ALA A 260 15.48 28.55 1.58
N GLY A 261 16.13 27.55 2.18
CA GLY A 261 15.97 27.21 3.60
C GLY A 261 14.94 26.10 3.89
N VAL A 262 14.32 25.52 2.86
CA VAL A 262 13.36 24.41 3.04
C VAL A 262 14.09 23.14 3.47
N ASN A 263 13.56 22.43 4.46
CA ASN A 263 14.10 21.14 4.91
C ASN A 263 13.71 20.04 3.92
N VAL A 264 14.67 19.65 3.06
CA VAL A 264 14.49 18.58 2.05
C VAL A 264 15.24 17.33 2.50
N ARG A 265 14.52 16.21 2.62
CA ARG A 265 15.07 14.89 2.97
C ARG A 265 14.63 13.83 1.98
N LEU A 266 15.45 12.78 1.86
CA LEU A 266 15.21 11.62 1.02
C LEU A 266 15.23 10.35 1.85
N VAL A 267 14.22 9.49 1.71
CA VAL A 267 14.24 8.14 2.28
C VAL A 267 15.25 7.31 1.47
N ALA A 268 16.41 7.01 2.05
CA ALA A 268 17.52 6.41 1.33
C ALA A 268 18.42 5.56 2.23
N GLY A 269 19.28 4.79 1.58
CA GLY A 269 20.30 3.96 2.23
C GLY A 269 19.96 2.48 2.26
N PRO A 270 20.95 1.62 2.55
CA PRO A 270 20.79 0.16 2.52
C PRO A 270 19.83 -0.38 3.59
N HIS A 271 19.59 0.40 4.65
CA HIS A 271 18.71 0.02 5.76
C HIS A 271 17.45 0.91 5.84
N ALA A 272 16.98 1.42 4.70
CA ALA A 272 15.72 2.16 4.64
C ALA A 272 14.55 1.25 5.02
N ARG A 273 13.58 1.77 5.78
CA ARG A 273 12.44 0.97 6.25
C ARG A 273 11.47 0.57 5.15
N TYR A 274 11.47 1.28 4.04
CA TYR A 274 10.57 1.04 2.92
C TYR A 274 11.39 0.83 1.66
N ALA A 275 10.97 -0.12 0.82
CA ALA A 275 11.59 -0.35 -0.48
C ALA A 275 11.47 0.90 -1.37
N TYR A 276 10.31 1.57 -1.30
CA TYR A 276 10.11 2.91 -1.86
C TYR A 276 9.20 3.75 -0.96
N HIS A 277 9.56 5.02 -0.77
CA HIS A 277 8.68 6.07 -0.27
C HIS A 277 7.85 6.65 -1.44
N HIS A 278 6.74 5.98 -1.75
CA HIS A 278 5.95 6.26 -2.94
C HIS A 278 4.65 7.05 -2.65
N ALA A 279 4.42 7.47 -1.41
CA ALA A 279 3.33 8.36 -1.02
C ALA A 279 3.37 9.71 -1.77
N LYS A 280 2.20 10.23 -2.16
CA LYS A 280 2.06 11.55 -2.81
C LYS A 280 0.96 12.34 -2.09
N TYR A 281 1.37 13.15 -1.13
CA TYR A 281 0.45 14.01 -0.39
C TYR A 281 1.16 15.26 0.12
N ALA A 282 0.39 16.31 0.39
CA ALA A 282 0.88 17.46 1.12
C ALA A 282 -0.11 17.84 2.21
N VAL A 283 0.39 18.33 3.34
CA VAL A 283 -0.39 18.67 4.53
C VAL A 283 -0.06 20.08 4.97
N THR A 284 -1.09 20.92 5.10
CA THR A 284 -1.02 22.27 5.67
C THR A 284 -1.47 22.24 7.14
N GLY A 285 -1.69 23.40 7.76
CA GLY A 285 -2.27 23.47 9.10
C GLY A 285 -3.63 22.78 9.19
N ASP A 286 -4.49 23.00 8.20
CA ASP A 286 -5.93 22.74 8.21
C ASP A 286 -6.43 21.88 7.04
N ALA A 287 -5.60 21.64 6.02
CA ALA A 287 -5.96 20.88 4.84
C ALA A 287 -4.89 19.85 4.48
N ALA A 288 -5.30 18.83 3.74
CA ALA A 288 -4.38 17.89 3.10
C ALA A 288 -4.84 17.61 1.67
N VAL A 289 -3.87 17.45 0.78
CA VAL A 289 -4.09 16.98 -0.59
C VAL A 289 -3.43 15.63 -0.78
N VAL A 290 -4.18 14.66 -1.31
CA VAL A 290 -3.71 13.31 -1.65
C VAL A 290 -3.85 13.09 -3.15
N LEU A 291 -2.81 12.53 -3.77
CA LEU A 291 -2.71 12.38 -5.23
C LEU A 291 -2.36 10.95 -5.63
N THR A 292 -2.82 10.55 -6.81
CA THR A 292 -2.25 9.38 -7.52
C THR A 292 -0.94 9.73 -8.23
N GLU A 293 -0.72 11.02 -8.50
CA GLU A 293 0.35 11.58 -9.32
C GLU A 293 1.58 12.03 -8.55
N ASN A 294 2.74 12.01 -9.21
CA ASN A 294 3.97 12.64 -8.68
C ASN A 294 3.93 14.17 -8.83
N TRP A 295 4.73 14.87 -8.02
CA TRP A 295 4.86 16.33 -8.01
C TRP A 295 5.71 16.87 -9.18
N LYS A 296 5.34 16.50 -10.40
CA LYS A 296 6.01 16.88 -11.66
C LYS A 296 5.04 17.58 -12.62
N PRO A 297 5.51 18.27 -13.67
CA PRO A 297 4.64 18.89 -14.67
C PRO A 297 3.63 17.91 -15.29
N ALA A 298 4.10 16.72 -15.67
CA ALA A 298 3.27 15.63 -16.19
C ALA A 298 2.08 15.24 -15.28
N GLY A 299 2.25 15.31 -13.95
CA GLY A 299 1.20 14.98 -12.99
C GLY A 299 0.43 16.23 -12.64
N THR A 300 0.95 16.98 -11.68
CA THR A 300 0.23 18.12 -11.11
C THR A 300 0.04 19.27 -12.11
N GLY A 301 0.97 19.49 -13.04
CA GLY A 301 0.91 20.57 -14.04
C GLY A 301 -0.15 20.37 -15.12
N GLY A 302 -0.74 19.18 -15.21
CA GLY A 302 -1.72 18.82 -16.23
C GLY A 302 -1.09 18.60 -17.60
N ASN A 303 0.20 18.27 -17.66
CA ASN A 303 0.93 18.18 -18.93
C ASN A 303 1.08 16.75 -19.48
N SER A 304 0.46 15.73 -18.88
CA SER A 304 0.57 14.36 -19.42
C SER A 304 -0.46 13.38 -18.84
N SER A 305 -0.52 13.26 -17.52
CA SER A 305 -1.05 12.05 -16.88
C SER A 305 -2.49 12.22 -16.42
N ARG A 306 -3.33 11.23 -16.75
CA ARG A 306 -4.64 11.06 -16.13
C ARG A 306 -4.43 10.60 -14.70
N GLY A 307 -4.79 11.46 -13.74
CA GLY A 307 -4.63 11.20 -12.31
C GLY A 307 -5.84 11.65 -11.52
N TRP A 308 -6.01 11.12 -10.31
CA TRP A 308 -7.07 11.49 -9.38
C TRP A 308 -6.47 12.17 -8.14
N GLY A 309 -7.23 13.05 -7.52
CA GLY A 309 -6.82 13.67 -6.27
C GLY A 309 -7.99 14.23 -5.48
N VAL A 310 -7.73 14.41 -4.18
CA VAL A 310 -8.68 14.94 -3.22
C VAL A 310 -7.96 15.94 -2.33
N THR A 311 -8.62 17.07 -2.06
CA THR A 311 -8.27 17.94 -0.93
C THR A 311 -9.33 17.76 0.16
N THR A 312 -8.90 17.56 1.40
CA THR A 312 -9.78 17.40 2.57
C THR A 312 -9.34 18.33 3.68
N THR A 313 -10.30 18.85 4.44
CA THR A 313 -10.13 19.64 5.67
C THR A 313 -10.48 18.84 6.92
N GLN A 314 -10.80 17.55 6.79
CA GLN A 314 -11.19 16.71 7.92
C GLN A 314 -10.02 16.57 8.91
N PRO A 315 -10.12 17.10 10.15
CA PRO A 315 -8.96 17.24 11.03
C PRO A 315 -8.25 15.91 11.33
N ARG A 316 -9.01 14.82 11.50
CA ARG A 316 -8.43 13.49 11.75
C ARG A 316 -7.58 12.99 10.58
N VAL A 317 -8.01 13.22 9.34
CA VAL A 317 -7.26 12.79 8.15
C VAL A 317 -6.01 13.66 7.98
N VAL A 318 -6.14 14.98 8.16
CA VAL A 318 -5.03 15.94 8.13
C VAL A 318 -3.96 15.58 9.17
N ASP A 319 -4.36 15.35 10.43
CA ASP A 319 -3.45 14.98 11.50
C ASP A 319 -2.84 13.58 11.32
N GLY A 320 -3.61 12.64 10.78
CA GLY A 320 -3.13 11.31 10.42
C GLY A 320 -2.01 11.34 9.37
N LEU A 321 -2.17 12.17 8.33
CA LEU A 321 -1.13 12.40 7.33
C LEU A 321 0.07 13.15 7.90
N ALA A 322 -0.14 14.19 8.71
CA ALA A 322 0.94 14.92 9.38
C ALA A 322 1.74 14.01 10.33
N ALA A 323 1.07 13.09 11.03
CA ALA A 323 1.73 12.10 11.87
C ALA A 323 2.54 11.10 11.03
N THR A 324 1.99 10.65 9.89
CA THR A 324 2.70 9.80 8.92
C THR A 324 3.97 10.47 8.44
N PHE A 325 3.86 11.70 7.96
CA PHE A 325 5.00 12.49 7.51
C PHE A 325 6.10 12.60 8.58
N ARG A 326 5.74 12.95 9.82
CA ARG A 326 6.70 13.10 10.92
C ARG A 326 7.41 11.79 11.27
N ALA A 327 6.69 10.67 11.27
CA ALA A 327 7.28 9.36 11.53
C ALA A 327 8.24 8.92 10.41
N ASP A 328 7.95 9.31 9.17
CA ASP A 328 8.79 8.96 8.04
C ASP A 328 10.02 9.90 7.97
N ALA A 329 9.81 11.23 8.01
CA ALA A 329 10.86 12.24 7.91
C ALA A 329 11.77 12.34 9.14
N GLY A 330 11.28 11.89 10.29
CA GLY A 330 11.99 11.95 11.58
C GLY A 330 12.91 10.77 11.85
N TRP A 331 12.90 9.74 11.00
CA TRP A 331 13.73 8.55 11.20
C TRP A 331 15.09 8.65 10.53
N ARG A 332 15.98 7.70 10.87
CA ARG A 332 17.38 7.67 10.41
C ARG A 332 17.56 7.46 8.91
N ASP A 333 16.56 6.93 8.22
CA ASP A 333 16.57 6.71 6.77
C ASP A 333 16.19 7.96 5.98
N ALA A 334 15.71 9.03 6.63
CA ALA A 334 15.44 10.32 6.00
C ALA A 334 16.70 11.19 5.94
N VAL A 335 17.51 10.99 4.90
CA VAL A 335 18.81 11.63 4.67
C VAL A 335 18.61 13.07 4.13
N PRO A 336 19.27 14.09 4.69
CA PRO A 336 19.23 15.45 4.15
C PRO A 336 19.68 15.53 2.68
N TRP A 337 18.98 16.33 1.86
CA TRP A 337 19.32 16.49 0.44
C TRP A 337 20.77 16.92 0.20
N ALA A 338 21.29 17.83 1.03
CA ALA A 338 22.67 18.33 0.92
C ALA A 338 23.73 17.23 1.13
N GLU A 339 23.44 16.23 1.96
CA GLU A 339 24.27 15.05 2.15
C GLU A 339 24.10 14.10 0.97
N TYR A 340 22.84 13.75 0.65
CA TYR A 340 22.53 12.81 -0.42
C TYR A 340 23.13 13.23 -1.77
N ARG A 341 23.02 14.51 -2.15
CA ARG A 341 23.44 15.00 -3.47
C ARG A 341 24.94 14.96 -3.71
N ARG A 342 25.76 14.89 -2.66
CA ARG A 342 27.21 15.08 -2.75
C ARG A 342 27.84 14.02 -3.66
N GLY A 343 28.55 14.47 -4.69
CA GLY A 343 29.26 13.59 -5.63
C GLY A 343 28.35 12.75 -6.54
N ARG A 344 27.03 12.95 -6.52
CA ARG A 344 26.08 12.20 -7.36
C ARG A 344 25.86 12.88 -8.72
N GLN A 345 25.64 12.06 -9.73
CA GLN A 345 25.15 12.50 -11.03
C GLN A 345 23.65 12.24 -11.15
N PHE A 346 23.01 12.97 -12.06
CA PHE A 346 21.57 12.92 -12.27
C PHE A 346 21.24 12.76 -13.75
N GLU A 347 20.16 12.04 -14.00
CA GLU A 347 19.71 11.61 -15.31
C GLU A 347 19.06 12.76 -16.09
N ARG A 348 19.00 12.62 -17.42
CA ARG A 348 18.18 13.54 -18.22
C ARG A 348 16.72 13.08 -18.13
N GLY A 349 15.85 13.99 -17.70
CA GLY A 349 14.40 13.75 -17.72
C GLY A 349 13.79 14.07 -19.08
N GLU A 350 12.63 13.47 -19.36
CA GLU A 350 11.78 13.88 -20.48
C GLU A 350 10.99 15.14 -20.10
N PRO A 351 10.89 16.13 -21.01
CA PRO A 351 9.99 17.27 -20.83
C PRO A 351 8.53 16.80 -20.87
N ALA A 352 7.66 17.57 -20.22
CA ALA A 352 6.22 17.36 -20.24
C ALA A 352 5.56 18.72 -20.45
N ASP A 353 5.53 19.13 -21.72
CA ASP A 353 5.13 20.48 -22.14
C ASP A 353 3.81 20.46 -22.94
N GLU A 354 3.22 19.27 -23.11
CA GLU A 354 1.94 19.10 -23.78
C GLU A 354 0.80 19.72 -22.95
N THR A 355 -0.30 20.04 -23.63
CA THR A 355 -1.55 20.52 -23.02
C THR A 355 -2.70 19.65 -23.49
N TYR A 356 -3.70 19.50 -22.64
CA TYR A 356 -4.84 18.62 -22.89
C TYR A 356 -6.15 19.37 -22.67
N PRO A 357 -7.24 18.98 -23.36
CA PRO A 357 -8.54 19.57 -23.13
C PRO A 357 -9.03 19.26 -21.71
N SER A 358 -9.61 20.26 -21.04
CA SER A 358 -10.30 20.08 -19.76
C SER A 358 -11.78 19.77 -20.01
N ARG A 359 -12.28 18.72 -19.34
CA ARG A 359 -13.68 18.26 -19.36
C ARG A 359 -14.26 18.10 -17.95
N PHE A 360 -13.40 17.95 -16.95
CA PHE A 360 -13.80 17.73 -15.57
C PHE A 360 -13.25 18.82 -14.65
N ASP A 361 -14.11 19.73 -14.23
CA ASP A 361 -13.76 20.70 -13.19
C ASP A 361 -13.60 20.01 -11.83
N ALA A 362 -12.82 20.63 -10.94
CA ALA A 362 -12.75 20.21 -9.54
C ALA A 362 -14.05 20.58 -8.82
N ALA A 363 -14.62 19.64 -8.05
CA ALA A 363 -15.92 19.80 -7.38
C ALA A 363 -15.79 19.63 -5.86
N SER A 364 -16.61 20.36 -5.09
CA SER A 364 -16.90 19.99 -3.69
C SER A 364 -17.89 18.84 -3.74
N VAL A 365 -17.62 17.76 -3.01
CA VAL A 365 -18.50 16.59 -2.90
C VAL A 365 -18.63 16.20 -1.44
N ALA A 366 -19.85 15.92 -1.01
CA ALA A 366 -20.11 15.44 0.33
C ALA A 366 -19.60 13.99 0.49
N VAL A 367 -18.94 13.73 1.60
CA VAL A 367 -18.58 12.38 2.06
C VAL A 367 -19.17 12.14 3.44
N GLU A 368 -19.63 10.94 3.69
CA GLU A 368 -20.13 10.46 4.99
C GLU A 368 -18.97 10.09 5.92
N ARG A 369 -17.87 9.61 5.33
CA ARG A 369 -16.64 9.22 6.03
C ARG A 369 -15.47 9.23 5.07
N THR A 370 -14.27 9.45 5.59
CA THR A 370 -13.02 9.22 4.85
C THR A 370 -12.07 8.40 5.69
N ASP A 371 -11.67 7.23 5.18
CA ASP A 371 -10.70 6.37 5.84
C ASP A 371 -9.31 6.58 5.20
N LEU A 372 -8.34 6.97 6.01
CA LEU A 372 -6.93 7.06 5.66
C LEU A 372 -6.25 5.72 5.95
N LEU A 373 -5.71 5.15 4.89
CA LEU A 373 -4.96 3.91 4.89
C LEU A 373 -3.50 4.16 4.52
N VAL A 374 -2.60 3.36 5.10
CA VAL A 374 -1.16 3.48 4.85
C VAL A 374 -0.54 2.09 4.70
N THR A 375 0.40 1.91 3.78
CA THR A 375 1.20 0.67 3.64
C THR A 375 2.55 0.82 4.32
N PRO A 376 3.13 -0.25 4.89
CA PRO A 376 2.61 -1.63 4.90
C PRO A 376 1.66 -1.95 6.07
N ASP A 377 1.18 -0.92 6.76
CA ASP A 377 0.46 -1.02 8.03
C ASP A 377 -0.91 -1.70 7.89
N ASN A 378 -1.79 -1.14 7.04
CA ASN A 378 -3.19 -1.56 6.96
C ASN A 378 -3.77 -1.62 5.54
N ALA A 379 -3.27 -0.82 4.59
CA ALA A 379 -4.01 -0.56 3.34
C ALA A 379 -4.34 -1.81 2.51
N GLN A 380 -3.44 -2.79 2.38
CA GLN A 380 -3.73 -3.99 1.60
C GLN A 380 -4.93 -4.76 2.15
N ARG A 381 -4.95 -4.99 3.48
CA ARG A 381 -6.01 -5.74 4.15
C ARG A 381 -7.35 -5.01 4.02
N GLU A 382 -7.35 -3.71 4.29
CA GLU A 382 -8.58 -2.92 4.23
C GLU A 382 -9.11 -2.82 2.79
N LEU A 383 -8.25 -2.66 1.78
CA LEU A 383 -8.69 -2.66 0.39
C LEU A 383 -9.22 -4.02 -0.08
N VAL A 384 -8.63 -5.12 0.38
CA VAL A 384 -9.20 -6.45 0.12
C VAL A 384 -10.58 -6.57 0.76
N ALA A 385 -10.77 -6.09 1.99
CA ALA A 385 -12.06 -6.07 2.65
C ALA A 385 -13.09 -5.19 1.92
N GLU A 386 -12.71 -4.01 1.41
CA GLU A 386 -13.59 -3.15 0.61
C GLU A 386 -14.07 -3.84 -0.67
N LEU A 387 -13.18 -4.58 -1.36
CA LEU A 387 -13.51 -5.36 -2.56
C LEU A 387 -14.37 -6.60 -2.25
N ASP A 388 -14.10 -7.28 -1.13
CA ASP A 388 -14.89 -8.42 -0.68
C ASP A 388 -16.28 -8.01 -0.19
N ALA A 389 -16.45 -6.75 0.25
CA ALA A 389 -17.71 -6.15 0.65
C ALA A 389 -18.42 -5.36 -0.47
N ALA A 390 -17.93 -5.41 -1.71
CA ALA A 390 -18.65 -4.88 -2.86
C ALA A 390 -19.71 -5.89 -3.31
N ASP A 391 -20.89 -5.39 -3.65
CA ASP A 391 -22.09 -6.21 -3.90
C ASP A 391 -22.77 -5.91 -5.25
N GLU A 392 -22.45 -4.79 -5.89
CA GLU A 392 -23.08 -4.36 -7.16
C GLU A 392 -22.03 -4.15 -8.26
N SER A 393 -21.02 -3.30 -8.01
CA SER A 393 -20.02 -2.99 -9.04
C SER A 393 -18.66 -2.59 -8.48
N VAL A 394 -17.62 -2.88 -9.25
CA VAL A 394 -16.22 -2.53 -8.95
C VAL A 394 -15.55 -2.04 -10.23
N ALA A 395 -15.31 -0.73 -10.32
CA ALA A 395 -14.61 -0.11 -11.43
C ALA A 395 -13.22 0.34 -10.99
N VAL A 396 -12.16 -0.24 -11.53
CA VAL A 396 -10.76 -0.04 -11.12
C VAL A 396 -9.95 0.57 -12.26
N VAL A 397 -9.20 1.63 -11.95
CA VAL A 397 -8.22 2.23 -12.87
C VAL A 397 -6.82 2.16 -12.25
N GLN A 398 -5.87 1.61 -13.00
CA GLN A 398 -4.48 1.43 -12.55
C GLN A 398 -3.48 1.69 -13.68
N PRO A 399 -2.26 2.18 -13.38
CA PRO A 399 -1.19 2.25 -14.37
C PRO A 399 -0.75 0.84 -14.79
N THR A 400 -0.60 -0.03 -13.81
CA THR A 400 -0.32 -1.47 -13.91
C THR A 400 -0.80 -2.14 -12.63
N VAL A 401 -0.94 -3.46 -12.66
CA VAL A 401 -1.32 -4.31 -11.53
C VAL A 401 -0.31 -5.44 -11.36
N GLY A 402 -0.32 -6.07 -10.19
CA GLY A 402 0.56 -7.20 -9.90
C GLY A 402 0.09 -8.53 -10.50
N GLY A 403 0.66 -9.62 -9.98
CA GLY A 403 0.37 -10.96 -10.41
C GLY A 403 -1.08 -11.40 -10.14
N TRP A 404 -1.57 -12.30 -10.98
CA TRP A 404 -2.93 -12.87 -10.91
C TRP A 404 -3.34 -13.39 -9.53
N ASP A 405 -2.38 -13.94 -8.80
CA ASP A 405 -2.57 -14.59 -7.50
C ASP A 405 -2.32 -13.65 -6.31
N GLU A 406 -2.08 -12.38 -6.56
CA GLU A 406 -1.92 -11.40 -5.49
C GLU A 406 -3.27 -11.01 -4.88
N PRO A 407 -3.29 -10.56 -3.61
CA PRO A 407 -4.52 -10.42 -2.83
C PRO A 407 -5.60 -9.55 -3.48
N LEU A 408 -5.23 -8.40 -4.06
CA LEU A 408 -6.16 -7.47 -4.69
C LEU A 408 -6.78 -8.04 -5.97
N LEU A 409 -5.99 -8.75 -6.79
CA LEU A 409 -6.49 -9.36 -8.04
C LEU A 409 -7.32 -10.61 -7.75
N ARG A 410 -6.99 -11.35 -6.70
CA ARG A 410 -7.87 -12.40 -6.16
C ARG A 410 -9.19 -11.82 -5.67
N ALA A 411 -9.18 -10.68 -4.98
CA ALA A 411 -10.40 -10.05 -4.49
C ALA A 411 -11.32 -9.58 -5.64
N LEU A 412 -10.76 -9.04 -6.73
CA LEU A 412 -11.54 -8.71 -7.94
C LEU A 412 -12.24 -9.93 -8.53
N ARG A 413 -11.53 -11.07 -8.60
CA ARG A 413 -12.12 -12.32 -9.10
C ARG A 413 -13.19 -12.86 -8.15
N ARG A 414 -12.95 -12.80 -6.83
CA ARG A 414 -13.97 -13.16 -5.84
C ARG A 414 -15.22 -12.29 -5.95
N ALA A 415 -15.08 -10.99 -6.20
CA ALA A 415 -16.22 -10.11 -6.43
C ALA A 415 -17.00 -10.54 -7.68
N ALA A 416 -16.32 -10.76 -8.80
CA ALA A 416 -16.95 -11.23 -10.03
C ALA A 416 -17.62 -12.61 -9.87
N ASP A 417 -17.01 -13.55 -9.14
CA ASP A 417 -17.58 -14.86 -8.83
C ASP A 417 -18.87 -14.76 -7.99
N ARG A 418 -19.04 -13.68 -7.20
CA ARG A 418 -20.28 -13.36 -6.48
C ARG A 418 -21.35 -12.69 -7.37
N GLY A 419 -21.04 -12.40 -8.63
CA GLY A 419 -21.94 -11.73 -9.58
C GLY A 419 -21.81 -10.20 -9.63
N VAL A 420 -20.83 -9.62 -8.93
CA VAL A 420 -20.54 -8.18 -8.94
C VAL A 420 -19.94 -7.78 -10.28
N GLU A 421 -20.41 -6.71 -10.92
CA GLU A 421 -19.82 -6.22 -12.18
C GLU A 421 -18.42 -5.66 -11.94
N VAL A 422 -17.39 -6.26 -12.51
CA VAL A 422 -16.00 -5.82 -12.36
C VAL A 422 -15.45 -5.26 -13.67
N ARG A 423 -14.94 -4.02 -13.64
CA ARG A 423 -14.28 -3.37 -14.78
C ARG A 423 -12.87 -2.92 -14.42
N LEU A 424 -11.85 -3.45 -15.10
CA LEU A 424 -10.43 -3.13 -14.89
C LEU A 424 -9.84 -2.34 -16.07
N LEU A 425 -9.51 -1.08 -15.86
CA LEU A 425 -8.88 -0.21 -16.86
C LEU A 425 -7.38 -0.03 -16.57
N LEU A 426 -6.54 -0.46 -17.50
CA LEU A 426 -5.08 -0.38 -17.38
C LEU A 426 -4.48 0.62 -18.36
N SER A 427 -3.33 1.20 -18.01
CA SER A 427 -2.60 2.11 -18.90
C SER A 427 -2.14 1.41 -20.18
N SER A 428 -2.21 2.10 -21.30
CA SER A 428 -1.68 1.66 -22.60
C SER A 428 -0.26 2.17 -22.89
N THR A 429 0.40 2.78 -21.90
CA THR A 429 1.74 3.35 -22.06
C THR A 429 2.76 2.30 -22.50
N TRP A 430 3.61 2.64 -23.47
CA TRP A 430 4.47 1.69 -24.18
C TRP A 430 5.29 0.75 -23.28
N TYR A 431 5.84 1.23 -22.15
CA TYR A 431 6.71 0.44 -21.27
C TYR A 431 5.95 -0.57 -20.37
N VAL A 432 4.64 -0.44 -20.21
CA VAL A 432 3.78 -1.43 -19.51
C VAL A 432 2.77 -2.10 -20.44
N ARG A 433 2.70 -1.67 -21.71
CA ARG A 433 1.63 -2.05 -22.63
C ARG A 433 1.56 -3.57 -22.83
N GLU A 434 2.68 -4.22 -23.06
CA GLU A 434 2.73 -5.65 -23.33
C GLU A 434 2.30 -6.47 -22.10
N GLU A 435 2.79 -6.11 -20.91
CA GLU A 435 2.39 -6.74 -19.65
C GLU A 435 0.89 -6.55 -19.40
N ASN A 436 0.40 -5.31 -19.51
CA ASN A 436 -1.02 -5.01 -19.33
C ASN A 436 -1.90 -5.72 -20.38
N GLN A 437 -1.44 -5.90 -21.62
CA GLN A 437 -2.15 -6.69 -22.63
C GLN A 437 -2.31 -8.15 -22.21
N ARG A 438 -1.25 -8.77 -21.66
CA ARG A 438 -1.32 -10.15 -21.14
C ARG A 438 -2.26 -10.23 -19.94
N THR A 439 -2.23 -9.25 -19.04
CA THR A 439 -3.16 -9.18 -17.90
C THR A 439 -4.60 -9.08 -18.37
N VAL A 440 -4.90 -8.17 -19.30
CA VAL A 440 -6.23 -8.02 -19.91
C VAL A 440 -6.69 -9.34 -20.54
N ALA A 441 -5.86 -9.93 -21.40
CA ALA A 441 -6.20 -11.19 -22.06
C ALA A 441 -6.48 -12.33 -21.04
N ARG A 442 -5.74 -12.36 -19.93
CA ARG A 442 -5.93 -13.35 -18.87
C ARG A 442 -7.24 -13.18 -18.11
N PHE A 443 -7.62 -11.94 -17.81
CA PHE A 443 -8.90 -11.60 -17.18
C PHE A 443 -10.08 -11.92 -18.10
N GLU A 444 -10.06 -11.47 -19.35
CA GLU A 444 -11.10 -11.75 -20.34
C GLU A 444 -11.26 -13.26 -20.56
N SER A 445 -10.16 -13.99 -20.78
CA SER A 445 -10.22 -15.45 -20.96
C SER A 445 -10.78 -16.18 -19.73
N TRP A 446 -10.54 -15.67 -18.53
CA TRP A 446 -11.09 -16.25 -17.30
C TRP A 446 -12.59 -15.98 -17.21
N ALA A 447 -13.02 -14.72 -17.45
CA ALA A 447 -14.42 -14.32 -17.43
C ALA A 447 -15.24 -15.11 -18.47
N GLU A 448 -14.72 -15.30 -19.69
CA GLU A 448 -15.35 -16.13 -20.73
C GLU A 448 -15.57 -17.59 -20.29
N ARG A 449 -14.59 -18.18 -19.57
CA ARG A 449 -14.69 -19.56 -19.10
C ARG A 449 -15.63 -19.74 -17.92
N THR A 450 -15.73 -18.74 -17.04
CA THR A 450 -16.55 -18.83 -15.81
C THR A 450 -17.94 -18.22 -15.98
N GLY A 451 -18.15 -17.39 -17.01
CA GLY A 451 -19.35 -16.57 -17.14
C GLY A 451 -19.41 -15.42 -16.14
N ALA A 452 -18.31 -15.11 -15.45
CA ALA A 452 -18.27 -14.04 -14.46
C ALA A 452 -18.36 -12.66 -15.14
N PRO A 453 -19.10 -11.69 -14.58
CA PRO A 453 -19.24 -10.34 -15.12
C PRO A 453 -17.99 -9.48 -14.87
N LEU A 454 -16.87 -9.89 -15.47
CA LEU A 454 -15.60 -9.18 -15.38
C LEU A 454 -15.11 -8.79 -16.77
N SER A 455 -14.76 -7.51 -16.94
CA SER A 455 -14.10 -7.01 -18.14
C SER A 455 -12.83 -6.25 -17.80
N ALA A 456 -11.81 -6.35 -18.65
CA ALA A 456 -10.55 -5.65 -18.54
C ALA A 456 -10.18 -5.01 -19.89
N ARG A 457 -9.61 -3.79 -19.86
CA ARG A 457 -9.24 -3.05 -21.07
C ARG A 457 -7.96 -2.26 -20.87
N LEU A 458 -7.28 -2.01 -21.99
CA LEU A 458 -6.31 -0.93 -22.06
C LEU A 458 -7.03 0.39 -22.34
N ALA A 459 -6.65 1.44 -21.61
CA ALA A 459 -7.15 2.78 -21.83
C ALA A 459 -6.77 3.30 -23.22
N ASP A 460 -7.72 3.93 -23.89
CA ASP A 460 -7.50 4.70 -25.11
C ASP A 460 -7.78 6.18 -24.83
N PRO A 461 -6.74 6.97 -24.51
CA PRO A 461 -6.92 8.35 -24.09
C PRO A 461 -7.59 9.24 -25.14
N GLY A 462 -7.46 8.94 -26.43
CA GLY A 462 -8.02 9.74 -27.52
C GLY A 462 -7.59 11.22 -27.48
N GLY A 463 -6.34 11.49 -27.10
CA GLY A 463 -5.81 12.86 -26.99
C GLY A 463 -6.29 13.66 -25.77
N ARG A 464 -6.99 13.05 -24.80
CA ARG A 464 -7.41 13.72 -23.55
C ARG A 464 -6.34 13.75 -22.47
N PHE A 465 -5.34 12.88 -22.60
CA PHE A 465 -4.15 12.74 -21.75
C PHE A 465 -3.17 11.81 -22.49
N ALA A 466 -1.90 11.77 -22.11
CA ALA A 466 -0.92 10.84 -22.70
C ALA A 466 -1.02 9.44 -22.10
N LYS A 467 -1.23 9.34 -20.77
CA LYS A 467 -1.25 8.06 -20.07
C LYS A 467 -2.09 8.04 -18.81
N VAL A 468 -2.65 6.87 -18.49
CA VAL A 468 -3.23 6.60 -17.18
C VAL A 468 -2.12 6.47 -16.16
N HIS A 469 -2.23 7.26 -15.10
CA HIS A 469 -1.43 7.14 -13.90
C HIS A 469 -2.29 7.22 -12.61
N ALA A 470 -3.60 7.35 -12.76
CA ALA A 470 -4.61 7.15 -11.73
C ALA A 470 -4.50 5.73 -11.14
N LYS A 471 -4.67 5.67 -9.82
CA LYS A 471 -4.65 4.47 -9.00
C LYS A 471 -5.87 4.58 -8.11
N GLY A 472 -6.99 4.05 -8.58
CA GLY A 472 -8.25 4.24 -7.90
C GLY A 472 -9.29 3.22 -8.27
N ALA A 473 -10.38 3.23 -7.51
CA ALA A 473 -11.54 2.40 -7.76
C ALA A 473 -12.82 3.10 -7.32
N VAL A 474 -13.94 2.80 -7.98
CA VAL A 474 -15.29 3.16 -7.57
C VAL A 474 -16.03 1.86 -7.25
N LEU A 475 -16.63 1.76 -6.06
CA LEU A 475 -17.31 0.56 -5.57
C LEU A 475 -18.79 0.88 -5.29
N ASP A 476 -19.69 0.11 -5.89
CA ASP A 476 -21.16 0.17 -5.78
C ASP A 476 -21.76 1.58 -5.91
N GLY A 477 -21.11 2.48 -6.66
CA GLY A 477 -21.56 3.87 -6.77
C GLY A 477 -21.62 4.65 -5.43
N LYS A 478 -20.96 4.17 -4.38
CA LYS A 478 -21.02 4.75 -3.02
C LYS A 478 -19.68 4.90 -2.33
N ARG A 479 -18.61 4.29 -2.87
CA ARG A 479 -17.25 4.38 -2.31
C ARG A 479 -16.23 4.68 -3.39
N VAL A 480 -15.20 5.44 -3.04
CA VAL A 480 -14.06 5.70 -3.92
C VAL A 480 -12.76 5.42 -3.18
N VAL A 481 -11.92 4.60 -3.80
CA VAL A 481 -10.53 4.39 -3.40
C VAL A 481 -9.63 5.25 -4.28
N LEU A 482 -8.71 6.02 -3.70
CA LEU A 482 -7.66 6.69 -4.45
C LEU A 482 -6.41 6.93 -3.61
N GLY A 483 -5.25 6.92 -4.25
CA GLY A 483 -3.99 7.19 -3.58
C GLY A 483 -2.78 6.79 -4.39
N SER A 484 -1.67 6.58 -3.72
CA SER A 484 -0.39 6.31 -4.37
C SER A 484 -0.15 4.82 -4.68
N LEU A 485 -0.96 3.93 -4.11
CA LEU A 485 -0.80 2.47 -4.19
C LEU A 485 -1.10 1.91 -5.58
N ASN A 486 -0.07 1.41 -6.25
CA ASN A 486 -0.27 0.46 -7.35
C ASN A 486 -0.77 -0.87 -6.78
N TRP A 487 -1.70 -1.53 -7.45
CA TRP A 487 -2.28 -2.79 -6.94
C TRP A 487 -1.36 -3.99 -7.23
N ASN A 488 -0.20 -4.00 -6.57
CA ASN A 488 0.76 -5.10 -6.57
C ASN A 488 1.36 -5.33 -5.16
N GLU A 489 1.92 -6.51 -4.94
CA GLU A 489 2.41 -6.98 -3.64
C GLU A 489 3.52 -6.11 -3.06
N GLN A 490 4.49 -5.69 -3.90
CA GLN A 490 5.60 -4.84 -3.44
C GLN A 490 5.09 -3.52 -2.87
N ALA A 491 4.20 -2.84 -3.61
CA ALA A 491 3.62 -1.58 -3.18
C ALA A 491 2.75 -1.76 -1.92
N ALA A 492 2.03 -2.87 -1.82
CA ALA A 492 1.16 -3.18 -0.70
C ALA A 492 1.91 -3.52 0.61
N THR A 493 3.10 -4.14 0.52
CA THR A 493 3.77 -4.77 1.67
C THR A 493 5.14 -4.20 2.02
N THR A 494 5.78 -3.45 1.11
CA THR A 494 7.14 -2.94 1.33
C THR A 494 7.30 -1.44 1.05
N ASN A 495 6.40 -0.82 0.30
CA ASN A 495 6.44 0.62 0.07
C ASN A 495 5.69 1.38 1.16
N ARG A 496 6.04 2.66 1.32
CA ARG A 496 5.19 3.65 1.99
C ARG A 496 4.26 4.27 0.95
N GLU A 497 2.97 3.94 1.04
CA GLU A 497 1.88 4.45 0.22
C GLU A 497 0.80 5.06 1.14
N VAL A 498 0.02 5.99 0.60
CA VAL A 498 -1.17 6.57 1.25
C VAL A 498 -2.37 6.36 0.34
N VAL A 499 -3.48 5.94 0.93
CA VAL A 499 -4.76 5.72 0.23
C VAL A 499 -5.88 6.33 1.05
N LEU A 500 -6.82 6.98 0.38
CA LEU A 500 -8.09 7.41 0.94
C LEU A 500 -9.20 6.50 0.42
N VAL A 501 -10.09 6.08 1.33
CA VAL A 501 -11.40 5.51 0.98
C VAL A 501 -12.47 6.54 1.36
N LEU A 502 -13.08 7.15 0.35
CA LEU A 502 -14.19 8.07 0.51
C LEU A 502 -15.49 7.25 0.52
N HIS A 503 -16.33 7.46 1.53
CA HIS A 503 -17.67 6.89 1.62
C HIS A 503 -18.67 8.00 1.34
N GLY A 504 -19.51 7.84 0.32
CA GLY A 504 -20.52 8.81 -0.09
C GLY A 504 -20.82 8.75 -1.60
N PRO A 505 -22.09 8.89 -2.01
CA PRO A 505 -22.48 8.76 -3.41
C PRO A 505 -21.96 9.90 -4.30
N GLU A 506 -21.81 11.13 -3.80
CA GLU A 506 -21.36 12.27 -4.62
C GLU A 506 -19.91 12.10 -5.10
N ALA A 507 -19.03 11.62 -4.21
CA ALA A 507 -17.66 11.29 -4.59
C ALA A 507 -17.60 10.17 -5.63
N ALA A 508 -18.41 9.12 -5.43
CA ALA A 508 -18.52 8.01 -6.37
C ALA A 508 -19.09 8.44 -7.72
N GLU A 509 -20.06 9.36 -7.75
CA GLU A 509 -20.58 9.93 -8.98
C GLU A 509 -19.51 10.73 -9.72
N TYR A 510 -18.77 11.60 -9.02
CA TYR A 510 -17.70 12.39 -9.62
C TYR A 510 -16.65 11.52 -10.30
N PHE A 511 -16.04 10.58 -9.55
CA PHE A 511 -14.99 9.71 -10.08
C PHE A 511 -15.53 8.63 -11.01
N GLY A 512 -16.80 8.21 -10.84
CA GLY A 512 -17.50 7.32 -11.75
C GLY A 512 -17.65 7.93 -13.14
N ARG A 513 -18.06 9.21 -13.25
CA ARG A 513 -18.11 9.90 -14.55
C ARG A 513 -16.75 10.01 -15.22
N VAL A 514 -15.68 10.24 -14.44
CA VAL A 514 -14.30 10.23 -14.96
C VAL A 514 -13.93 8.84 -15.48
N PHE A 515 -14.22 7.79 -14.69
CA PHE A 515 -13.96 6.41 -15.08
C PHE A 515 -14.72 6.03 -16.35
N GLU A 516 -16.02 6.35 -16.47
CA GLU A 516 -16.81 6.03 -17.66
C GLU A 516 -16.23 6.68 -18.92
N ALA A 517 -15.84 7.96 -18.85
CA ALA A 517 -15.22 8.64 -19.98
C ALA A 517 -13.88 8.00 -20.37
N ASP A 518 -13.09 7.57 -19.39
CA ASP A 518 -11.81 6.89 -19.63
C ASP A 518 -12.01 5.46 -20.17
N TRP A 519 -13.05 4.76 -19.71
CA TRP A 519 -13.46 3.42 -20.15
C TRP A 519 -14.00 3.40 -21.58
N SER A 520 -14.81 4.40 -21.96
CA SER A 520 -15.32 4.54 -23.33
C SER A 520 -14.22 4.93 -24.33
N GLY A 521 -13.11 5.47 -23.84
CA GLY A 521 -11.97 5.93 -24.63
C GLY A 521 -12.26 7.17 -25.47
N GLY A 522 -11.45 7.40 -26.50
CA GLY A 522 -11.60 8.51 -27.46
C GLY A 522 -12.75 8.37 -28.46
N ARG A 523 -13.57 7.32 -28.36
CA ARG A 523 -14.69 7.10 -29.28
C ARG A 523 -15.88 7.96 -28.82
N PRO A 524 -16.47 8.80 -29.70
CA PRO A 524 -17.71 9.46 -29.34
C PRO A 524 -18.76 8.39 -29.02
N ALA A 525 -19.44 8.52 -27.88
CA ALA A 525 -20.67 7.77 -27.67
C ALA A 525 -21.61 8.16 -28.81
N VAL A 526 -21.82 7.27 -29.77
CA VAL A 526 -22.79 7.51 -30.84
C VAL A 526 -24.15 7.47 -30.16
N PRO A 527 -24.92 8.57 -30.12
CA PRO A 527 -26.22 8.55 -29.49
C PRO A 527 -27.07 7.50 -30.21
N LEU A 528 -27.68 6.57 -29.47
CA LEU A 528 -28.58 5.56 -30.03
C LEU A 528 -29.69 6.19 -30.89
N GLY A 529 -30.10 7.42 -30.56
CA GLY A 529 -31.05 8.21 -31.37
C GLY A 529 -30.54 8.60 -32.76
N LEU A 530 -29.22 8.80 -32.93
CA LEU A 530 -28.61 9.06 -34.23
C LEU A 530 -28.58 7.79 -35.08
N VAL A 531 -28.23 6.63 -34.49
CA VAL A 531 -28.30 5.32 -35.16
C VAL A 531 -29.75 4.97 -35.55
N GLY A 532 -30.70 5.24 -34.65
CA GLY A 532 -32.13 5.08 -34.90
C GLY A 532 -32.66 6.01 -35.99
N ALA A 533 -32.18 7.26 -36.06
CA ALA A 533 -32.53 8.22 -37.11
C ALA A 533 -31.97 7.80 -38.47
N THR A 534 -30.72 7.31 -38.55
CA THR A 534 -30.16 6.81 -39.83
C THR A 534 -30.89 5.54 -40.29
N LEU A 535 -31.21 4.63 -39.38
CA LEU A 535 -32.03 3.44 -39.68
C LEU A 535 -33.44 3.84 -40.13
N GLY A 536 -34.06 4.82 -39.48
CA GLY A 536 -35.37 5.36 -39.86
C GLY A 536 -35.36 5.98 -41.26
N VAL A 537 -34.35 6.78 -41.59
CA VAL A 537 -34.18 7.39 -42.93
C VAL A 537 -33.95 6.32 -44.00
N LEU A 538 -33.18 5.27 -43.70
CA LEU A 538 -32.97 4.15 -44.63
C LEU A 538 -34.25 3.34 -44.87
N VAL A 539 -35.06 3.12 -43.84
CA VAL A 539 -36.37 2.44 -43.97
C VAL A 539 -37.36 3.28 -44.77
N VAL A 540 -37.43 4.60 -44.52
CA VAL A 540 -38.28 5.51 -45.30
C VAL A 540 -37.81 5.61 -46.76
N GLY A 541 -36.50 5.66 -47.00
CA GLY A 541 -35.92 5.64 -48.35
C GLY A 541 -36.22 4.35 -49.10
N ALA A 542 -36.13 3.19 -48.44
CA ALA A 542 -36.48 1.89 -49.01
C ALA A 542 -37.98 1.77 -49.32
N LEU A 543 -38.85 2.31 -48.45
CA LEU A 543 -40.31 2.35 -48.67
C LEU A 543 -40.70 3.30 -49.80
N ALA A 544 -40.01 4.44 -49.93
CA ALA A 544 -40.21 5.37 -51.04
C ALA A 544 -39.75 4.79 -52.38
N ALA A 545 -38.58 4.12 -52.41
CA ALA A 545 -38.08 3.41 -53.59
C ALA A 545 -39.03 2.27 -54.03
N ARG A 546 -39.72 1.62 -53.08
CA ARG A 546 -40.72 0.59 -53.37
C ARG A 546 -42.03 1.12 -53.97
N ARG A 547 -42.31 2.43 -53.85
CA ARG A 547 -43.49 3.08 -54.44
C ARG A 547 -43.25 3.64 -55.85
N VAL A 548 -42.00 3.71 -56.32
CA VAL A 548 -41.69 4.08 -57.70
C VAL A 548 -41.65 2.81 -58.55
N GLN A 549 -42.83 2.23 -58.81
CA GLN A 549 -43.00 1.32 -59.94
C GLN A 549 -43.27 2.15 -61.18
N PHE A 550 -42.32 2.13 -62.13
CA PHE A 550 -42.51 2.70 -63.46
C PHE A 550 -43.64 1.95 -64.19
N THR A 551 -44.76 2.62 -64.43
CA THR A 551 -45.73 2.21 -65.46
C THR A 551 -45.04 2.35 -66.83
N ARG A 552 -44.93 1.23 -67.56
CA ARG A 552 -44.44 1.17 -68.95
C ARG A 552 -45.46 1.74 -69.92
#